data_AF-A0A371MTZ3-F1
#
_entry.id   AF-A0A371MTZ3-F1
#
_cell.length_a   1.000
_cell.length_b   1.000
_cell.length_c   1.000
_cell.angle_alpha   90.00
_cell.angle_beta   90.00
_cell.angle_gamma   90.00
#
_symmetry.space_group_name_H-M   'P 1'
#
loop_
_entity.id
_entity.type
_entity.pdbx_description
1 polymer ?
#
loop_
_entity_poly.entity_id
_entity_poly.type
_entity_poly.pdbx_seq_one_letter_code
_entity_poly.pdbx_strand_id
1 'polypeptide(L)'
;MGDDERTPRRDATDRPTRSRDTRDTGRTRRRFIWLTGTAAMAGLAGCSGGGGGATETTTATATTTQSSGSTGGVPEAYATATSLDGTQRNPDSLSSQEAVSYQDEPKDGKQCSTCRYYIEDKNGDGVGACAIVAGEVAPEGYCVSYVEYEG
;
A
#
# COMPACT_ATOMS: atom_id res chain seq x y z
N MET A 1 -7.07 -39.35 -57.27
CA MET A 1 -5.63 -39.38 -57.55
C MET A 1 -5.02 -38.13 -56.93
N GLY A 2 -4.20 -38.29 -55.87
CA GLY A 2 -3.47 -37.24 -55.16
C GLY A 2 -4.23 -36.76 -53.92
N ASP A 3 -4.20 -37.41 -52.75
CA ASP A 3 -3.08 -37.90 -51.94
C ASP A 3 -2.11 -36.78 -51.53
N ASP A 4 -2.29 -36.21 -50.33
CA ASP A 4 -1.42 -36.44 -49.16
C ASP A 4 -1.45 -35.25 -48.16
N GLU A 5 -2.21 -35.43 -47.08
CA GLU A 5 -2.11 -34.68 -45.84
C GLU A 5 -0.94 -35.22 -45.00
N ARG A 6 -0.03 -34.37 -44.49
CA ARG A 6 0.76 -34.76 -43.30
C ARG A 6 1.29 -33.60 -42.44
N THR A 7 0.39 -33.03 -41.65
CA THR A 7 0.73 -32.26 -40.44
C THR A 7 1.24 -33.23 -39.35
N PRO A 8 2.41 -33.01 -38.72
CA PRO A 8 2.80 -33.81 -37.56
C PRO A 8 2.00 -33.37 -36.33
N ARG A 9 1.07 -34.23 -35.90
CA ARG A 9 0.59 -34.28 -34.52
C ARG A 9 1.72 -34.76 -33.63
N ARG A 10 2.04 -34.03 -32.56
CA ARG A 10 2.79 -34.58 -31.43
C ARG A 10 1.85 -34.79 -30.26
N ASP A 11 1.83 -36.06 -29.91
CA ASP A 11 0.94 -36.77 -29.01
C ASP A 11 1.17 -36.39 -27.55
N ALA A 12 0.10 -36.57 -26.78
CA ALA A 12 0.05 -36.44 -25.35
C ALA A 12 0.38 -37.79 -24.69
N THR A 13 1.46 -37.85 -23.92
CA THR A 13 1.73 -38.86 -22.86
C THR A 13 3.06 -38.41 -22.22
N ASP A 14 3.35 -38.42 -20.94
CA ASP A 14 2.76 -39.09 -19.79
C ASP A 14 3.26 -38.37 -18.51
N ARG A 15 2.56 -38.65 -17.42
CA ARG A 15 2.62 -38.19 -16.03
C ARG A 15 4.00 -38.32 -15.34
N PRO A 16 4.25 -37.61 -14.21
CA PRO A 16 3.72 -38.09 -12.94
C PRO A 16 3.15 -37.01 -12.01
N THR A 17 1.94 -37.30 -11.53
CA THR A 17 1.38 -36.81 -10.28
C THR A 17 1.86 -37.70 -9.14
N ARG A 18 2.26 -37.10 -8.01
CA ARG A 18 2.44 -37.62 -6.62
C ARG A 18 3.75 -37.06 -6.08
N SER A 19 3.87 -36.55 -4.86
CA SER A 19 3.01 -36.57 -3.68
C SER A 19 3.59 -35.60 -2.65
N ARG A 20 2.69 -34.97 -1.88
CA ARG A 20 2.70 -34.74 -0.43
C ARG A 20 3.92 -34.14 0.29
N ASP A 21 3.53 -33.22 1.18
CA ASP A 21 4.13 -32.86 2.47
C ASP A 21 5.49 -32.19 2.38
N THR A 22 5.65 -30.95 2.85
CA THR A 22 5.45 -30.63 4.27
C THR A 22 4.89 -29.23 4.50
N ARG A 23 4.03 -29.15 5.51
CA ARG A 23 3.67 -27.92 6.22
C ARG A 23 4.93 -27.21 6.73
N ASP A 24 5.43 -26.19 6.04
CA ASP A 24 6.34 -25.23 6.69
C ASP A 24 5.52 -24.22 7.48
N THR A 25 5.20 -24.63 8.71
CA THR A 25 4.61 -23.79 9.74
C THR A 25 5.76 -23.06 10.43
N GLY A 26 6.52 -22.24 9.69
CA GLY A 26 7.89 -21.91 10.07
C GLY A 26 8.34 -20.45 9.99
N ARG A 27 7.45 -19.45 9.82
CA ARG A 27 7.91 -18.04 9.81
C ARG A 27 6.94 -16.98 10.35
N THR A 28 6.27 -17.26 11.48
CA THR A 28 5.59 -16.18 12.24
C THR A 28 5.43 -16.49 13.73
N ARG A 29 6.45 -17.12 14.33
CA ARG A 29 6.49 -17.39 15.79
C ARG A 29 7.58 -16.59 16.51
N ARG A 30 8.19 -15.60 15.84
CA ARG A 30 8.91 -14.52 16.53
C ARG A 30 7.92 -13.38 16.80
N ARG A 31 6.87 -13.73 17.54
CA ARG A 31 6.16 -12.79 18.39
C ARG A 31 7.22 -12.27 19.35
N PHE A 32 7.63 -11.04 19.12
CA PHE A 32 8.41 -10.23 20.03
C PHE A 32 7.77 -10.28 21.42
N ILE A 33 8.26 -11.19 22.25
CA ILE A 33 8.08 -11.11 23.70
C ILE A 33 9.30 -10.31 24.19
N TRP A 34 9.11 -9.00 24.29
CA TRP A 34 9.94 -8.13 25.12
C TRP A 34 9.04 -7.45 26.17
N LEU A 35 8.26 -8.26 26.90
CA LEU A 35 7.59 -7.86 28.14
C LEU A 35 8.40 -8.38 29.33
N THR A 36 9.57 -7.78 29.53
CA THR A 36 10.35 -7.88 30.77
C THR A 36 10.69 -6.48 31.23
N GLY A 37 9.74 -5.87 31.94
CA GLY A 37 9.94 -4.67 32.74
C GLY A 37 9.30 -4.90 34.10
N THR A 38 10.00 -5.62 34.98
CA THR A 38 9.58 -5.89 36.36
C THR A 38 9.89 -4.72 37.30
N ALA A 39 8.98 -4.56 38.27
CA ALA A 39 9.07 -3.83 39.55
C ALA A 39 8.56 -2.38 39.52
N ALA A 40 7.72 -1.92 40.46
CA ALA A 40 7.53 -2.36 41.84
C ALA A 40 6.07 -2.20 42.35
N MET A 41 5.80 -2.87 43.47
CA MET A 41 4.52 -3.09 44.14
C MET A 41 3.91 -1.86 44.87
N ALA A 42 2.63 -2.03 45.21
CA ALA A 42 1.86 -1.48 46.35
C ALA A 42 0.90 -0.30 46.07
N GLY A 43 -0.40 -0.52 46.29
CA GLY A 43 -1.40 0.55 46.31
C GLY A 43 -2.86 0.09 46.32
N LEU A 44 -3.37 -0.14 47.53
CA LEU A 44 -4.74 0.05 48.05
C LEU A 44 -5.82 0.62 47.10
N ALA A 45 -7.04 0.08 47.24
CA ALA A 45 -8.27 0.54 46.61
C ALA A 45 -8.43 2.07 46.56
N GLY A 46 -8.72 2.61 45.36
CA GLY A 46 -8.97 4.03 45.15
C GLY A 46 -9.72 4.29 43.84
N CYS A 47 -10.93 4.84 43.97
CA CYS A 47 -11.66 5.58 42.96
C CYS A 47 -10.90 6.88 42.61
N SER A 48 -11.22 7.51 41.47
CA SER A 48 -10.61 8.75 40.90
C SER A 48 -9.24 8.53 40.25
N GLY A 49 -8.89 9.08 39.09
CA GLY A 49 -9.30 10.30 38.40
C GLY A 49 -8.03 11.00 37.91
N GLY A 50 -7.98 11.46 36.65
CA GLY A 50 -6.90 12.26 36.07
C GLY A 50 -5.71 11.45 35.53
N GLY A 51 -5.04 11.78 34.43
CA GLY A 51 -4.98 13.01 33.63
C GLY A 51 -3.51 13.38 33.38
N GLY A 52 -3.12 13.57 32.11
CA GLY A 52 -1.80 14.06 31.65
C GLY A 52 -0.86 12.93 31.18
N GLY A 53 -0.39 12.83 29.92
CA GLY A 53 -0.05 13.88 28.94
C GLY A 53 1.26 14.56 29.38
N ALA A 54 2.31 14.74 28.58
CA ALA A 54 2.67 14.45 27.19
C ALA A 54 4.21 14.62 27.08
N THR A 55 4.82 14.23 25.95
CA THR A 55 5.98 14.86 25.25
C THR A 55 6.43 13.85 24.18
N GLU A 56 5.78 13.84 23.00
CA GLU A 56 6.18 14.55 21.75
C GLU A 56 7.26 13.80 20.96
N THR A 57 6.87 13.12 19.87
CA THR A 57 7.36 13.35 18.49
C THR A 57 6.77 12.29 17.54
N THR A 58 6.05 12.79 16.53
CA THR A 58 5.48 12.12 15.34
C THR A 58 4.32 11.15 15.55
N THR A 59 3.13 11.69 15.26
CA THR A 59 1.93 10.97 14.84
C THR A 59 2.23 10.06 13.64
N ALA A 60 2.62 8.82 13.91
CA ALA A 60 2.31 7.72 13.01
C ALA A 60 1.04 7.08 13.55
N THR A 61 -0.10 7.62 13.14
CA THR A 61 -1.39 6.92 13.20
C THR A 61 -1.27 5.70 12.28
N ALA A 62 -0.65 4.63 12.78
CA ALA A 62 -0.75 3.31 12.17
C ALA A 62 -2.16 2.78 12.45
N THR A 63 -3.17 3.39 11.81
CA THR A 63 -4.49 2.80 11.68
C THR A 63 -4.34 1.57 10.79
N THR A 64 -3.91 0.46 11.37
CA THR A 64 -4.08 -0.85 10.75
C THR A 64 -5.54 -1.27 10.95
N THR A 65 -6.44 -0.53 10.32
CA THR A 65 -7.81 -1.00 10.10
C THR A 65 -7.74 -1.90 8.87
N GLN A 66 -7.70 -3.21 9.12
CA GLN A 66 -7.94 -4.23 8.10
C GLN A 66 -9.39 -4.06 7.62
N SER A 67 -9.60 -3.17 6.65
CA SER A 67 -10.83 -3.13 5.89
C SER A 67 -10.75 -4.17 4.78
N SER A 68 -11.81 -4.95 4.64
CA SER A 68 -11.93 -5.94 3.57
C SER A 68 -12.08 -5.20 2.25
N GLY A 69 -11.03 -5.26 1.43
CA GLY A 69 -10.85 -4.48 0.20
C GLY A 69 -9.64 -3.56 0.32
N SER A 70 -8.55 -3.88 -0.38
CA SER A 70 -7.38 -3.00 -0.44
C SER A 70 -7.78 -1.73 -1.19
N THR A 71 -7.94 -0.60 -0.52
CA THR A 71 -8.08 0.71 -1.19
C THR A 71 -6.73 1.30 -1.59
N GLY A 72 -5.63 0.59 -1.27
CA GLY A 72 -4.28 1.10 -1.44
C GLY A 72 -3.96 2.25 -0.49
N GLY A 73 -4.56 2.29 0.70
CA GLY A 73 -4.23 3.27 1.75
C GLY A 73 -4.86 4.65 1.58
N VAL A 74 -5.94 4.76 0.81
CA VAL A 74 -6.71 6.02 0.61
C VAL A 74 -8.20 5.80 0.93
N PRO A 75 -8.97 6.89 1.15
CA PRO A 75 -10.43 6.81 1.23
C PRO A 75 -11.06 6.17 -0.02
N GLU A 76 -12.25 5.58 0.12
CA GLU A 76 -12.94 4.83 -0.94
C GLU A 76 -13.15 5.67 -2.22
N ALA A 77 -13.38 6.98 -2.07
CA ALA A 77 -13.53 7.92 -3.18
C ALA A 77 -12.33 7.94 -4.15
N TYR A 78 -11.15 7.54 -3.67
CA TYR A 78 -9.92 7.52 -4.46
C TYR A 78 -9.56 6.15 -5.02
N ALA A 79 -10.14 5.05 -4.49
CA ALA A 79 -9.68 3.69 -4.76
C ALA A 79 -9.57 3.35 -6.25
N THR A 80 -10.51 3.86 -7.06
CA THR A 80 -10.53 3.72 -8.53
C THR A 80 -10.69 5.07 -9.24
N ALA A 81 -10.27 6.16 -8.61
CA ALA A 81 -10.36 7.49 -9.20
C ALA A 81 -9.37 7.66 -10.36
N THR A 82 -9.68 8.61 -11.24
CA THR A 82 -8.91 8.91 -12.45
C THR A 82 -7.94 10.07 -12.21
N SER A 83 -6.71 9.95 -12.70
CA SER A 83 -5.70 11.02 -12.67
C SER A 83 -5.92 12.07 -13.74
N LEU A 84 -5.12 13.14 -13.70
CA LEU A 84 -5.12 14.23 -14.69
C LEU A 84 -5.01 13.72 -16.13
N ASP A 85 -4.19 12.70 -16.39
CA ASP A 85 -4.00 12.11 -17.73
C ASP A 85 -5.03 11.04 -18.13
N GLY A 86 -6.06 10.80 -17.32
CA GLY A 86 -7.07 9.79 -17.62
C GLY A 86 -6.72 8.38 -17.14
N THR A 87 -5.57 8.17 -16.49
CA THR A 87 -5.22 6.86 -15.92
C THR A 87 -6.09 6.56 -14.71
N GLN A 88 -6.77 5.41 -14.72
CA GLN A 88 -7.55 4.95 -13.56
C GLN A 88 -6.62 4.30 -12.52
N ARG A 89 -6.75 4.68 -11.25
CA ARG A 89 -6.07 3.99 -10.14
C ARG A 89 -6.54 2.54 -10.05
N ASN A 90 -5.60 1.63 -9.83
CA ASN A 90 -5.87 0.24 -9.50
C ASN A 90 -5.14 -0.09 -8.18
N PRO A 91 -5.86 -0.39 -7.08
CA PRO A 91 -5.25 -0.63 -5.79
C PRO A 91 -4.37 -1.89 -5.72
N ASP A 92 -4.52 -2.81 -6.67
CA ASP A 92 -3.70 -4.03 -6.77
C ASP A 92 -2.38 -3.82 -7.54
N SER A 93 -2.14 -2.62 -8.09
CA SER A 93 -0.98 -2.31 -8.95
C SER A 93 -0.21 -1.06 -8.51
N LEU A 94 -0.22 -0.75 -7.22
CA LEU A 94 0.43 0.44 -6.66
C LEU A 94 1.84 0.15 -6.14
N SER A 95 2.74 1.12 -6.32
CA SER A 95 4.03 1.16 -5.63
C SER A 95 3.88 1.81 -4.25
N SER A 96 4.68 1.39 -3.26
CA SER A 96 4.72 2.11 -1.98
C SER A 96 5.38 3.48 -2.15
N GLN A 97 5.06 4.42 -1.25
CA GLN A 97 5.71 5.73 -1.21
C GLN A 97 7.23 5.62 -1.08
N GLU A 98 7.73 4.66 -0.29
CA GLU A 98 9.17 4.42 -0.12
C GLU A 98 9.83 3.97 -1.44
N ALA A 99 9.16 3.11 -2.21
CA ALA A 99 9.68 2.58 -3.47
C ALA A 99 9.89 3.68 -4.52
N VAL A 100 9.09 4.75 -4.47
CA VAL A 100 9.21 5.91 -5.36
C VAL A 100 9.91 7.10 -4.71
N SER A 101 10.47 6.92 -3.50
CA SER A 101 11.07 8.00 -2.70
C SER A 101 10.18 9.24 -2.64
N TYR A 102 8.91 9.02 -2.30
CA TYR A 102 7.94 10.09 -2.11
C TYR A 102 8.36 11.01 -0.95
N GLN A 103 8.09 12.30 -1.13
CA GLN A 103 8.26 13.36 -0.14
C GLN A 103 7.07 14.32 -0.26
N ASP A 104 6.69 14.94 0.86
CA ASP A 104 5.57 15.89 0.88
C ASP A 104 5.93 17.28 0.36
N GLU A 105 7.22 17.56 0.15
CA GLU A 105 7.70 18.84 -0.38
C GLU A 105 8.02 18.75 -1.88
N PRO A 106 7.89 19.85 -2.62
CA PRO A 106 8.22 19.87 -4.05
C PRO A 106 9.72 19.71 -4.27
N LYS A 107 10.12 19.29 -5.47
CA LYS A 107 11.52 19.15 -5.86
C LYS A 107 11.81 19.84 -7.18
N ASP A 108 12.70 20.84 -7.16
CA ASP A 108 13.13 21.57 -8.37
C ASP A 108 11.95 22.12 -9.20
N GLY A 109 10.91 22.63 -8.53
CA GLY A 109 9.68 23.13 -9.16
C GLY A 109 8.71 22.04 -9.64
N LYS A 110 9.00 20.76 -9.38
CA LYS A 110 8.16 19.61 -9.71
C LYS A 110 7.33 19.21 -8.50
N GLN A 111 6.03 19.04 -8.71
CA GLN A 111 5.08 18.69 -7.65
C GLN A 111 3.92 17.87 -8.18
N CYS A 112 3.24 17.14 -7.30
CA CYS A 112 2.16 16.23 -7.65
C CYS A 112 1.02 16.93 -8.38
N SER A 113 0.62 18.14 -8.00
CA SER A 113 -0.45 18.88 -8.69
C SER A 113 -0.15 19.19 -10.17
N THR A 114 1.11 19.13 -10.61
CA THR A 114 1.53 19.26 -12.01
C THR A 114 2.00 17.94 -12.62
N CYS A 115 1.81 16.82 -11.91
CA CYS A 115 2.15 15.48 -12.34
C CYS A 115 0.96 14.80 -13.01
N ARG A 116 1.19 14.15 -14.14
CA ARG A 116 0.13 13.50 -14.94
C ARG A 116 -0.65 12.41 -14.20
N TYR A 117 -0.01 11.75 -13.22
CA TYR A 117 -0.61 10.66 -12.45
C TYR A 117 -1.36 11.13 -11.20
N TYR A 118 -1.36 12.43 -10.92
CA TYR A 118 -2.04 12.94 -9.75
C TYR A 118 -3.55 12.87 -9.90
N ILE A 119 -4.21 12.50 -8.82
CA ILE A 119 -5.65 12.48 -8.67
C ILE A 119 -5.97 13.60 -7.70
N GLU A 120 -6.65 14.62 -8.20
CA GLU A 120 -7.07 15.77 -7.39
C GLU A 120 -7.95 15.36 -6.23
N ASP A 121 -7.98 16.22 -5.21
CA ASP A 121 -8.86 16.08 -4.06
C ASP A 121 -10.32 15.88 -4.50
N LYS A 122 -10.95 14.82 -4.00
CA LYS A 122 -12.33 14.40 -4.26
C LYS A 122 -13.25 14.58 -3.05
N ASN A 123 -12.71 14.78 -1.85
CA ASN A 123 -13.46 14.80 -0.59
C ASN A 123 -13.32 16.12 0.19
N GLY A 124 -12.54 17.08 -0.30
CA GLY A 124 -12.41 18.43 0.24
C GLY A 124 -11.48 18.53 1.45
N ASP A 125 -10.57 17.58 1.64
CA ASP A 125 -9.59 17.56 2.74
C ASP A 125 -8.23 18.17 2.35
N GLY A 126 -8.06 18.57 1.10
CA GLY A 126 -6.84 19.18 0.58
C GLY A 126 -5.73 18.19 0.22
N VAL A 127 -5.95 16.88 0.38
CA VAL A 127 -5.01 15.83 -0.06
C VAL A 127 -5.61 15.02 -1.20
N GLY A 128 -4.77 14.62 -2.14
CA GLY A 128 -5.18 13.83 -3.30
C GLY A 128 -4.70 12.38 -3.20
N ALA A 129 -4.66 11.73 -4.35
CA ALA A 129 -4.05 10.42 -4.53
C ALA A 129 -3.20 10.38 -5.81
N CYS A 130 -2.61 9.23 -6.13
CA CYS A 130 -1.84 9.04 -7.36
C CYS A 130 -2.25 7.74 -8.06
N ALA A 131 -2.34 7.70 -9.38
CA ALA A 131 -2.74 6.46 -10.08
C ALA A 131 -1.79 5.27 -9.84
N ILE A 132 -0.52 5.53 -9.47
CA ILE A 132 0.54 4.52 -9.36
C ILE A 132 1.18 4.38 -7.96
N VAL A 133 0.88 5.28 -7.02
CA VAL A 133 1.47 5.29 -5.66
C VAL A 133 0.39 5.04 -4.62
N ALA A 134 0.64 4.12 -3.69
CA ALA A 134 -0.22 3.85 -2.55
C ALA A 134 -0.20 5.00 -1.53
N GLY A 135 -1.28 5.13 -0.77
CA GLY A 135 -1.47 6.21 0.20
C GLY A 135 -1.98 7.51 -0.41
N GLU A 136 -2.27 8.45 0.49
CA GLU A 136 -2.62 9.83 0.18
C GLU A 136 -1.39 10.57 -0.36
N VAL A 137 -1.61 11.56 -1.21
CA VAL A 137 -0.55 12.31 -1.90
C VAL A 137 -0.87 13.79 -1.82
N ALA A 138 0.02 14.57 -1.23
CA ALA A 138 -0.12 16.02 -1.15
C ALA A 138 0.06 16.66 -2.54
N PRO A 139 -0.69 17.72 -2.88
CA PRO A 139 -0.53 18.41 -4.17
C PRO A 139 0.87 19.03 -4.35
N GLU A 140 1.52 19.45 -3.27
CA GLU A 140 2.90 19.95 -3.26
C GLU A 140 3.96 18.83 -3.23
N GLY A 141 3.58 17.58 -3.03
CA GLY A 141 4.51 16.46 -2.89
C GLY A 141 5.27 16.12 -4.17
N TYR A 142 6.24 15.22 -4.07
CA TYR A 142 7.06 14.78 -5.19
C TYR A 142 7.46 13.31 -5.04
N CYS A 143 7.61 12.59 -6.15
CA CYS A 143 8.26 11.28 -6.18
C CYS A 143 9.12 11.12 -7.44
N VAL A 144 10.03 10.14 -7.46
CA VAL A 144 10.95 9.91 -8.59
C VAL A 144 10.26 9.53 -9.90
N SER A 145 9.02 9.06 -9.82
CA SER A 145 8.17 8.73 -10.97
C SER A 145 7.39 9.94 -11.51
N TYR A 146 7.76 11.16 -11.09
CA TYR A 146 7.17 12.39 -11.60
C TYR A 146 7.26 12.47 -13.13
N VAL A 147 6.13 12.78 -13.75
CA VAL A 147 6.10 13.16 -15.16
C VAL A 147 5.15 14.34 -15.32
N GLU A 148 5.64 15.38 -15.96
CA GLU A 148 4.89 16.61 -16.21
C GLU A 148 3.59 16.31 -16.98
N TYR A 149 2.52 16.99 -16.54
CA TYR A 149 1.24 17.00 -17.22
C TYR A 149 1.20 18.15 -18.22
N GLU A 150 1.03 17.84 -19.50
CA GLU A 150 1.01 18.83 -20.60
C GLU A 150 -0.43 19.23 -21.01
N GLY A 151 -1.39 19.11 -20.10
CA GLY A 151 -2.82 19.30 -20.39
C GLY A 151 -3.27 20.74 -20.59
#